data_AF-A0A8T1VSI2-F1
#
_entry.id   AF-A0A8T1VSI2-F1
#
_cell.length_a   1.000
_cell.length_b   1.000
_cell.length_c   1.000
_cell.angle_alpha   90.00
_cell.angle_beta   90.00
_cell.angle_gamma   90.00
#
_symmetry.space_group_name_H-M   'P 1'
#
loop_
_entity.id
_entity.type
_entity.pdbx_description
1 polymer ?
#
loop_
_entity_poly.entity_id
_entity_poly.type
_entity_poly.pdbx_seq_one_letter_code
_entity_poly.pdbx_strand_id
1 'polypeptide(L)'
;MLSPPPLLHVQLALSSELQPLFHAQQLVSDFLIPRTIDGAVYNELLRLKEAYGAFRPWTVGAMDGAATRGRLDIMQKLHSTRAEGCSSRAFVGAAANGHLEVLWWLNEFNASLARPAEMVQSAARNGHARVVKFLWGRLTIDELEAALEAATLNGHAPVVEILRSRVDYLTTASEETSANG
;
A
#
# COMPACT_ATOMS: atom_id res chain seq x y z
N MET A 1 -10.99 26.33 -20.16
CA MET A 1 -11.08 25.63 -18.86
C MET A 1 -12.53 25.24 -18.67
N LEU A 2 -12.85 23.95 -18.68
CA LEU A 2 -14.21 23.49 -18.36
C LEU A 2 -14.48 23.78 -16.87
N SER A 3 -15.68 24.23 -16.54
CA SER A 3 -16.12 24.35 -15.15
C SER A 3 -16.40 22.96 -14.58
N PRO A 4 -16.03 22.67 -13.31
CA PRO A 4 -16.37 21.41 -12.69
C PRO A 4 -17.89 21.23 -12.60
N PRO A 5 -18.43 20.01 -12.77
CA PRO A 5 -19.86 19.78 -12.69
C PRO A 5 -20.37 20.17 -11.30
N PRO A 6 -21.54 20.82 -11.21
CA PRO A 6 -22.12 21.21 -9.94
C PRO A 6 -22.34 19.93 -9.12
N LEU A 7 -21.57 19.82 -8.04
CA LEU A 7 -21.72 18.76 -7.05
C LEU A 7 -23.18 18.74 -6.58
N LEU A 8 -23.68 17.56 -6.22
CA LEU A 8 -24.85 17.42 -5.36
C LEU A 8 -24.66 18.43 -4.23
N HIS A 9 -25.35 19.56 -4.34
CA HIS A 9 -24.98 20.77 -3.62
C HIS A 9 -25.11 20.42 -2.14
N VAL A 10 -24.04 20.58 -1.37
CA VAL A 10 -24.14 20.57 0.10
C VAL A 10 -25.24 21.57 0.55
N GLN A 11 -25.53 22.57 -0.28
CA GLN A 11 -26.69 23.46 -0.23
C GLN A 11 -28.08 22.79 -0.15
N LEU A 12 -28.25 21.57 -0.69
CA LEU A 12 -29.48 20.77 -0.60
C LEU A 12 -29.55 19.90 0.66
N ALA A 13 -28.41 19.65 1.32
CA ALA A 13 -28.31 18.87 2.55
C ALA A 13 -28.18 19.75 3.82
N LEU A 14 -27.75 21.01 3.66
CA LEU A 14 -27.66 21.98 4.75
C LEU A 14 -29.00 22.69 4.96
N SER A 15 -29.35 22.91 6.23
CA SER A 15 -30.50 23.73 6.59
C SER A 15 -30.36 25.16 6.04
N SER A 16 -31.50 25.83 5.81
CA SER A 16 -31.57 27.22 5.31
C SER A 16 -30.76 28.22 6.17
N GLU A 17 -30.52 27.89 7.43
CA GLU A 17 -29.72 28.69 8.38
C GLU A 17 -28.21 28.67 8.06
N LEU A 18 -27.71 27.59 7.49
CA LEU A 18 -26.29 27.41 7.16
C LEU A 18 -25.97 27.84 5.72
N GLN A 19 -26.99 28.16 4.91
CA GLN A 19 -26.82 28.61 3.53
C GLN A 19 -26.04 29.92 3.34
N PRO A 20 -26.14 30.93 4.23
CA PRO A 20 -25.37 32.18 4.13
C PRO A 20 -23.89 32.04 4.51
N LEU A 21 -23.51 30.97 5.22
CA LEU A 21 -22.16 30.75 5.71
C LEU A 21 -21.28 30.13 4.62
N PHE A 22 -20.91 30.94 3.63
CA PHE A 22 -20.10 30.53 2.48
C PHE A 22 -18.82 29.77 2.91
N HIS A 23 -18.16 30.20 4.00
CA HIS A 23 -16.97 29.53 4.54
C HIS A 23 -17.28 28.16 5.15
N ALA A 24 -18.43 27.98 5.82
CA ALA A 24 -18.84 26.68 6.36
C ALA A 24 -19.20 25.70 5.23
N GLN A 25 -19.85 26.19 4.17
CA GLN A 25 -20.13 25.38 2.97
C GLN A 25 -18.85 24.96 2.24
N GLN A 26 -17.88 25.87 2.16
CA GLN A 26 -16.58 25.59 1.56
C GLN A 26 -15.77 24.61 2.40
N LEU A 27 -15.78 24.75 3.73
CA LEU A 27 -15.17 23.78 4.64
C LEU A 27 -15.83 22.40 4.58
N VAL A 28 -17.16 22.33 4.56
CA VAL A 28 -17.89 21.05 4.43
C VAL A 28 -17.65 20.44 3.05
N SER A 29 -17.60 21.25 1.98
CA SER A 29 -17.23 20.76 0.65
C SER A 29 -15.78 20.29 0.60
N ASP A 30 -14.83 21.03 1.16
CA ASP A 30 -13.42 20.64 1.24
C ASP A 30 -13.21 19.40 2.13
N PHE A 31 -14.07 19.20 3.12
CA PHE A 31 -14.08 18.02 3.99
C PHE A 31 -14.70 16.79 3.32
N LEU A 32 -15.81 16.98 2.58
CA LEU A 32 -16.53 15.90 1.91
C LEU A 32 -15.94 15.54 0.53
N ILE A 33 -15.19 16.45 -0.10
CA ILE A 33 -14.62 16.26 -1.43
C ILE A 33 -13.13 16.00 -1.29
N PRO A 34 -12.66 14.76 -1.56
CA PRO A 34 -11.25 14.44 -1.44
C PRO A 34 -10.41 15.28 -2.42
N ARG A 35 -9.23 15.72 -1.95
CA ARG A 35 -8.29 16.56 -2.72
C ARG A 35 -7.77 15.85 -3.96
N THR A 36 -7.72 14.53 -3.94
CA THR A 36 -7.33 13.67 -5.07
C THR A 36 -8.45 12.68 -5.36
N ILE A 37 -8.45 12.13 -6.57
CA ILE A 37 -9.43 11.10 -6.98
C ILE A 37 -8.99 9.68 -6.59
N ASP A 38 -7.84 9.54 -5.91
CA ASP A 38 -7.23 8.25 -5.55
C ASP A 38 -8.16 7.37 -4.71
N GLY A 39 -8.94 7.95 -3.79
CA GLY A 39 -9.89 7.21 -2.95
C GLY A 39 -11.07 6.61 -3.72
N ALA A 40 -11.39 7.13 -4.92
CA ALA A 40 -12.47 6.59 -5.76
C ALA A 40 -12.11 5.23 -6.36
N VAL A 41 -10.82 4.88 -6.38
CA VAL A 41 -10.29 3.59 -6.85
C VAL A 41 -10.84 2.42 -6.04
N TYR A 42 -11.06 2.58 -4.74
CA TYR A 42 -11.37 1.47 -3.82
C TYR A 42 -12.86 1.26 -3.54
N ASN A 43 -13.68 2.26 -3.86
CA ASN A 43 -15.06 2.32 -3.40
C ASN A 43 -16.09 2.17 -4.53
N GLU A 44 -15.68 1.68 -5.71
CA GLU A 44 -16.53 1.60 -6.91
C GLU A 44 -17.27 2.93 -7.19
N LEU A 45 -16.66 4.05 -6.82
CA LEU A 45 -17.22 5.39 -6.98
C LEU A 45 -17.02 5.84 -8.43
N LEU A 46 -17.52 5.04 -9.37
CA LEU A 46 -17.50 5.30 -10.80
C LEU A 46 -18.07 6.69 -11.09
N ARG A 47 -19.12 7.07 -10.35
CA ARG A 47 -19.72 8.41 -10.38
C ARG A 47 -18.76 9.52 -9.97
N LEU A 48 -17.90 9.33 -8.97
CA LEU A 48 -16.89 10.33 -8.63
C LEU A 48 -15.79 10.41 -9.69
N LYS A 49 -15.39 9.26 -10.26
CA LYS A 49 -14.45 9.21 -11.37
C LYS A 49 -14.99 9.93 -12.60
N GLU A 50 -16.25 9.70 -12.97
CA GLU A 50 -16.93 10.34 -14.11
C GLU A 50 -17.13 11.84 -13.89
N ALA A 51 -17.57 12.23 -12.69
CA ALA A 51 -17.86 13.63 -12.40
C ALA A 51 -16.58 14.47 -12.16
N TYR A 52 -15.56 13.92 -11.49
CA TYR A 52 -14.42 14.71 -11.00
C TYR A 52 -13.06 14.27 -11.54
N GLY A 53 -12.96 13.16 -12.26
CA GLY A 53 -11.69 12.65 -12.79
C GLY A 53 -10.98 13.60 -13.78
N ALA A 54 -11.72 14.54 -14.38
CA ALA A 54 -11.18 15.59 -15.25
C ALA A 54 -10.69 16.84 -14.48
N PHE A 55 -11.16 17.05 -13.25
CA PHE A 55 -10.92 18.27 -12.46
C PHE A 55 -10.01 18.04 -11.25
N ARG A 56 -9.79 16.77 -10.89
CA ARG A 56 -8.94 16.38 -9.75
C ARG A 56 -7.74 15.58 -10.23
N PRO A 57 -6.55 15.84 -9.67
CA PRO A 57 -5.37 15.09 -10.02
C PRO A 57 -5.48 13.66 -9.49
N TRP A 58 -4.93 12.74 -10.27
CA TRP A 58 -4.57 11.41 -9.82
C TRP A 58 -3.14 11.45 -9.31
N THR A 59 -2.83 10.62 -8.31
CA THR A 59 -1.48 10.51 -7.78
C THR A 59 -1.07 9.05 -7.68
N VAL A 60 0.18 8.81 -7.26
CA VAL A 60 0.66 7.46 -6.90
C VAL A 60 -0.21 6.79 -5.82
N GLY A 61 -0.95 7.58 -5.03
CA GLY A 61 -1.88 7.09 -4.00
C GLY A 61 -2.99 6.18 -4.55
N ALA A 62 -3.36 6.34 -5.82
CA ALA A 62 -4.30 5.46 -6.52
C ALA A 62 -3.75 4.03 -6.72
N MET A 63 -2.47 3.90 -7.06
CA MET A 63 -1.86 2.57 -7.21
C MET A 63 -1.39 2.01 -5.86
N ASP A 64 -0.92 2.86 -4.96
CA ASP A 64 -0.46 2.47 -3.62
C ASP A 64 -1.59 1.85 -2.78
N GLY A 65 -2.76 2.49 -2.75
CA GLY A 65 -3.89 1.91 -2.02
C GLY A 65 -4.48 0.69 -2.74
N ALA A 66 -4.39 0.59 -4.07
CA ALA A 66 -4.85 -0.59 -4.81
C ALA A 66 -4.00 -1.80 -4.45
N ALA A 67 -2.69 -1.59 -4.37
CA ALA A 67 -1.74 -2.58 -3.88
C ALA A 67 -2.01 -2.98 -2.42
N THR A 68 -2.26 -2.00 -1.55
CA THR A 68 -2.59 -2.22 -0.14
C THR A 68 -3.88 -3.04 0.05
N ARG A 69 -4.81 -2.99 -0.92
CA ARG A 69 -6.08 -3.73 -0.90
C ARG A 69 -6.05 -5.03 -1.71
N GLY A 70 -4.92 -5.37 -2.33
CA GLY A 70 -4.80 -6.60 -3.14
C GLY A 70 -5.53 -6.52 -4.48
N ARG A 71 -5.91 -5.32 -4.93
CA ARG A 71 -6.71 -5.09 -6.14
C ARG A 71 -5.85 -5.04 -7.40
N LEU A 72 -5.29 -6.20 -7.76
CA LEU A 72 -4.43 -6.35 -8.93
C LEU A 72 -5.14 -5.96 -10.23
N ASP A 73 -6.44 -6.27 -10.33
CA ASP A 73 -7.34 -5.87 -11.42
C ASP A 73 -7.30 -4.35 -11.67
N ILE A 74 -7.35 -3.58 -10.58
CA ILE A 74 -7.33 -2.13 -10.65
C ILE A 74 -5.93 -1.62 -10.92
N MET A 75 -4.88 -2.22 -10.33
CA MET A 75 -3.49 -1.86 -10.60
C MET A 75 -3.13 -2.01 -12.08
N GLN A 76 -3.49 -3.13 -12.71
CA GLN A 76 -3.25 -3.35 -14.14
C GLN A 76 -3.96 -2.30 -14.99
N LYS A 77 -5.21 -1.98 -14.65
CA LYS A 77 -5.97 -0.93 -15.34
C LYS A 77 -5.32 0.44 -15.17
N LEU A 78 -4.91 0.80 -13.96
CA LEU A 78 -4.22 2.06 -13.70
C LEU A 78 -2.90 2.10 -14.49
N HIS A 79 -2.07 1.06 -14.41
CA HIS A 79 -0.80 1.00 -15.12
C HIS A 79 -0.93 1.12 -16.65
N SER A 80 -1.98 0.54 -17.24
CA SER A 80 -2.23 0.65 -18.69
C SER A 80 -2.77 2.00 -19.15
N THR A 81 -3.37 2.80 -18.25
CA THR A 81 -4.07 4.05 -18.60
C THR A 81 -3.40 5.30 -18.04
N ARG A 82 -2.43 5.14 -17.14
CA ARG A 82 -1.89 6.20 -16.30
C ARG A 82 -0.37 6.12 -16.18
N ALA A 83 0.27 7.27 -16.06
CA ALA A 83 1.73 7.39 -16.02
C ALA A 83 2.28 7.69 -14.62
N GLU A 84 1.43 8.02 -13.64
CA GLU A 84 1.87 8.44 -12.30
C GLU A 84 2.62 7.33 -11.55
N GLY A 85 2.33 6.05 -11.84
CA GLY A 85 3.03 4.92 -11.23
C GLY A 85 2.62 4.66 -9.77
N CYS A 86 3.53 4.06 -9.01
CA CYS A 86 3.37 3.78 -7.58
C CYS A 86 4.58 4.28 -6.80
N SER A 87 4.48 4.31 -5.48
CA SER A 87 5.60 4.53 -4.57
C SER A 87 6.01 3.23 -3.87
N SER A 88 7.06 3.28 -3.04
CA SER A 88 7.44 2.15 -2.17
C SER A 88 6.31 1.75 -1.22
N ARG A 89 5.34 2.64 -0.95
CA ARG A 89 4.17 2.33 -0.11
C ARG A 89 3.28 1.25 -0.73
N ALA A 90 3.23 1.11 -2.05
CA ALA A 90 2.52 0.01 -2.70
C ALA A 90 3.09 -1.35 -2.25
N PHE A 91 4.42 -1.49 -2.25
CA PHE A 91 5.10 -2.72 -1.84
C PHE A 91 4.91 -3.01 -0.34
N VAL A 92 5.15 -1.99 0.51
CA VAL A 92 5.00 -2.14 1.96
C VAL A 92 3.55 -2.45 2.33
N GLY A 93 2.58 -1.75 1.73
CA GLY A 93 1.16 -1.99 1.95
C GLY A 93 0.70 -3.38 1.48
N ALA A 94 1.14 -3.84 0.31
CA ALA A 94 0.86 -5.18 -0.17
C ALA A 94 1.48 -6.26 0.73
N ALA A 95 2.72 -6.06 1.19
CA ALA A 95 3.40 -6.98 2.10
C ALA A 95 2.72 -7.03 3.48
N ALA A 96 2.34 -5.88 4.02
CA ALA A 96 1.63 -5.74 5.27
C ALA A 96 0.24 -6.41 5.26
N ASN A 97 -0.38 -6.61 4.09
CA ASN A 97 -1.69 -7.26 3.96
C ASN A 97 -1.61 -8.65 3.30
N GLY A 98 -0.40 -9.17 3.07
CA GLY A 98 -0.20 -10.54 2.59
C GLY A 98 -0.52 -10.74 1.11
N HIS A 99 -0.58 -9.68 0.30
CA HIS A 99 -0.94 -9.72 -1.11
C HIS A 99 0.26 -10.12 -2.00
N LEU A 100 0.60 -11.41 -1.99
CA LEU A 100 1.76 -11.94 -2.70
C LEU A 100 1.67 -11.74 -4.23
N GLU A 101 0.48 -11.91 -4.81
CA GLU A 101 0.25 -11.75 -6.25
C GLU A 101 0.51 -10.30 -6.71
N VAL A 102 0.15 -9.32 -5.86
CA VAL A 102 0.46 -7.91 -6.08
C VAL A 102 1.97 -7.67 -6.00
N LEU A 103 2.67 -8.28 -5.04
CA LEU A 103 4.13 -8.15 -4.92
C LEU A 103 4.88 -8.73 -6.11
N TRP A 104 4.42 -9.86 -6.65
CA TRP A 104 4.95 -10.41 -7.90
C TRP A 104 4.80 -9.41 -9.04
N TRP A 105 3.57 -8.93 -9.26
CA TRP A 105 3.32 -7.97 -10.32
C TRP A 105 4.13 -6.67 -10.15
N LEU A 106 4.21 -6.13 -8.94
CA LEU A 106 5.01 -4.93 -8.65
C LEU A 106 6.51 -5.15 -8.89
N ASN A 107 7.03 -6.34 -8.59
CA ASN A 107 8.44 -6.68 -8.81
C ASN A 107 8.79 -6.78 -10.31
N GLU A 108 7.85 -7.16 -11.18
CA GLU A 108 8.08 -7.19 -12.62
C GLU A 108 8.24 -5.80 -13.24
N PHE A 109 7.47 -4.81 -12.77
CA PHE A 109 7.44 -3.48 -13.39
C PHE A 109 8.22 -2.40 -12.63
N ASN A 110 8.38 -2.54 -11.31
CA ASN A 110 8.91 -1.48 -10.43
C ASN A 110 9.84 -2.01 -9.33
N ALA A 111 10.66 -3.03 -9.61
CA ALA A 111 11.55 -3.66 -8.64
C ALA A 111 12.43 -2.68 -7.84
N SER A 112 12.87 -1.57 -8.47
CA SER A 112 13.74 -0.57 -7.85
C SER A 112 13.10 0.21 -6.69
N LEU A 113 11.76 0.22 -6.62
CA LEU A 113 11.01 0.87 -5.55
C LEU A 113 10.82 -0.02 -4.31
N ALA A 114 11.14 -1.32 -4.42
CA ALA A 114 10.98 -2.27 -3.33
C ALA A 114 11.91 -1.91 -2.15
N ARG A 115 11.40 -2.11 -0.93
CA ARG A 115 12.14 -1.92 0.33
C ARG A 115 12.08 -3.21 1.15
N PRO A 116 12.91 -4.23 0.83
CA PRO A 116 12.78 -5.57 1.41
C PRO A 116 12.72 -5.60 2.94
N ALA A 117 13.55 -4.80 3.63
CA ALA A 117 13.56 -4.68 5.09
C ALA A 117 12.22 -4.19 5.66
N GLU A 118 11.67 -3.10 5.12
CA GLU A 118 10.38 -2.56 5.57
C GLU A 118 9.23 -3.52 5.24
N MET A 119 9.29 -4.16 4.08
CA MET A 119 8.29 -5.12 3.62
C MET A 119 8.26 -6.37 4.52
N VAL A 120 9.43 -6.95 4.84
CA VAL A 120 9.50 -8.15 5.67
C VAL A 120 9.07 -7.86 7.10
N GLN A 121 9.45 -6.70 7.67
CA GLN A 121 9.04 -6.32 9.01
C GLN A 121 7.53 -6.14 9.08
N SER A 122 6.93 -5.49 8.09
CA SER A 122 5.48 -5.29 8.02
C SER A 122 4.73 -6.61 7.82
N ALA A 123 5.23 -7.48 6.94
CA ALA A 123 4.67 -8.81 6.73
C ALA A 123 4.77 -9.69 7.99
N ALA A 124 5.91 -9.62 8.69
CA ALA A 124 6.15 -10.40 9.91
C ALA A 124 5.29 -9.92 11.08
N ARG A 125 5.17 -8.59 11.25
CA ARG A 125 4.29 -7.96 12.24
C ARG A 125 2.82 -8.35 12.08
N ASN A 126 2.38 -8.65 10.85
CA ASN A 126 0.99 -9.02 10.54
C ASN A 126 0.80 -10.52 10.24
N GLY A 127 1.83 -11.35 10.42
CA GLY A 127 1.72 -12.81 10.34
C GLY A 127 1.71 -13.39 8.92
N HIS A 128 2.15 -12.65 7.91
CA HIS A 128 2.12 -13.08 6.51
C HIS A 128 3.32 -13.95 6.11
N ALA A 129 3.34 -15.20 6.59
CA ALA A 129 4.42 -16.18 6.34
C ALA A 129 4.81 -16.37 4.87
N ARG A 130 3.85 -16.35 3.94
CA ARG A 130 4.12 -16.51 2.49
C ARG A 130 4.92 -15.33 1.93
N VAL A 131 4.62 -14.11 2.36
CA VAL A 131 5.36 -12.90 1.95
C VAL A 131 6.76 -12.89 2.57
N VAL A 132 6.88 -13.29 3.84
CA VAL A 132 8.20 -13.42 4.49
C VAL A 132 9.10 -14.40 3.74
N LYS A 133 8.58 -15.57 3.36
CA LYS A 133 9.29 -16.55 2.51
C LYS A 133 9.64 -16.02 1.12
N PHE A 134 8.86 -15.09 0.58
CA PHE A 134 9.19 -14.47 -0.71
C PHE A 134 10.37 -13.49 -0.59
N LEU A 135 10.53 -12.82 0.55
CA LEU A 135 11.50 -11.73 0.73
C LEU A 135 12.84 -12.18 1.33
N TRP A 136 12.88 -13.25 2.12
CA TRP A 136 14.04 -13.67 2.93
C TRP A 136 15.34 -14.01 2.18
N GLY A 137 15.32 -14.13 0.85
CA GLY A 137 16.52 -14.35 0.03
C GLY A 137 17.24 -13.05 -0.35
N ARG A 138 16.62 -11.90 -0.09
CA ARG A 138 17.13 -10.56 -0.43
C ARG A 138 17.55 -9.77 0.81
N LEU A 139 17.61 -10.43 1.97
CA LEU A 139 17.79 -9.80 3.27
C LEU A 139 19.10 -10.22 3.94
N THR A 140 19.61 -9.35 4.80
CA THR A 140 20.71 -9.67 5.71
C THR A 140 20.21 -10.45 6.94
N ILE A 141 21.13 -11.01 7.72
CA ILE A 141 20.80 -11.69 8.99
C ILE A 141 20.12 -10.70 9.95
N ASP A 142 20.68 -9.51 10.13
CA ASP A 142 20.13 -8.45 10.99
C ASP A 142 18.67 -8.07 10.61
N GLU A 143 18.36 -8.01 9.31
CA GLU A 143 17.01 -7.72 8.83
C GLU A 143 16.02 -8.85 9.12
N LEU A 144 16.48 -10.10 9.06
CA LEU A 144 15.68 -11.28 9.43
C LEU A 144 15.45 -11.36 10.94
N GLU A 145 16.44 -11.00 11.76
CA GLU A 145 16.32 -10.93 13.21
C GLU A 145 15.33 -9.84 13.64
N ALA A 146 15.39 -8.65 13.03
CA ALA A 146 14.42 -7.59 13.28
C ALA A 146 12.99 -8.02 12.90
N ALA A 147 12.83 -8.78 11.82
CA ALA A 147 11.54 -9.35 11.44
C ALA A 147 11.07 -10.44 12.41
N LEU A 148 11.99 -11.25 12.94
CA LEU A 148 11.72 -12.29 13.94
C LEU A 148 11.25 -11.68 15.25
N GLU A 149 11.88 -10.61 15.70
CA GLU A 149 11.45 -9.83 16.86
C GLU A 149 10.03 -9.27 16.63
N ALA A 150 9.78 -8.65 15.48
CA ALA A 150 8.47 -8.13 15.14
C ALA A 150 7.37 -9.21 15.14
N ALA A 151 7.64 -10.39 14.58
CA ALA A 151 6.69 -11.51 14.61
C ALA A 151 6.45 -12.04 16.03
N THR A 152 7.50 -12.06 16.86
CA THR A 152 7.44 -12.52 18.25
C THR A 152 6.58 -11.59 19.10
N LEU A 153 6.82 -10.28 19.01
CA LEU A 153 6.07 -9.25 19.74
C LEU A 153 4.57 -9.26 19.39
N ASN A 154 4.21 -9.71 18.18
CA ASN A 154 2.82 -9.77 17.70
C ASN A 154 2.21 -11.18 17.77
N GLY A 155 2.93 -12.15 18.34
CA GLY A 155 2.40 -13.50 18.59
C GLY A 155 2.23 -14.38 17.34
N HIS A 156 2.93 -14.09 16.24
CA HIS A 156 2.79 -14.82 14.99
C HIS A 156 3.70 -16.07 14.92
N ALA A 157 3.35 -17.10 15.70
CA ALA A 157 4.14 -18.34 15.82
C ALA A 157 4.61 -18.97 14.49
N PRO A 158 3.78 -19.07 13.42
CA PRO A 158 4.24 -19.63 12.16
C PRO A 158 5.36 -18.82 11.49
N VAL A 159 5.33 -17.49 11.63
CA VAL A 159 6.38 -16.62 11.08
C VAL A 159 7.65 -16.71 11.91
N VAL A 160 7.52 -16.77 13.24
CA VAL A 160 8.65 -16.96 14.17
C VAL A 160 9.41 -18.24 13.85
N GLU A 161 8.71 -19.35 13.66
CA GLU A 161 9.32 -20.64 13.32
C GLU A 161 10.09 -20.55 12.00
N ILE A 162 9.46 -20.01 10.94
CA ILE A 162 10.07 -19.86 9.62
C ILE A 162 11.33 -18.98 9.67
N LEU A 163 11.26 -17.84 10.37
CA LEU A 163 12.38 -16.91 10.45
C LEU A 163 13.52 -17.47 11.31
N ARG A 164 13.21 -18.09 12.45
CA ARG A 164 14.22 -18.71 13.32
C ARG A 164 15.00 -19.79 12.59
N SER A 165 14.30 -20.74 11.95
CA SER A 165 14.97 -21.79 11.16
C SER A 165 15.85 -21.22 10.04
N ARG A 166 15.47 -20.07 9.47
CA ARG A 166 16.26 -19.42 8.43
C ARG A 166 17.51 -18.72 8.99
N VAL A 167 17.38 -18.02 10.11
CA VAL A 167 18.50 -17.36 10.79
C VAL A 167 19.52 -18.40 11.24
N ASP A 168 19.08 -19.46 11.91
CA ASP A 168 19.94 -20.56 12.40
C ASP A 168 20.73 -21.23 11.25
N TYR A 169 20.08 -21.42 10.10
CA TYR A 169 20.73 -21.96 8.90
C TYR A 169 21.82 -21.01 8.34
N LEU A 170 21.58 -19.70 8.37
CA LEU A 170 22.53 -18.72 7.82
C LEU A 170 23.72 -18.48 8.74
N THR A 171 23.52 -18.51 10.06
CA THR A 171 24.59 -18.36 11.04
C THR A 171 25.55 -19.56 10.99
N THR A 172 25.02 -20.79 11.02
CA THR A 172 25.83 -22.01 10.91
C THR A 172 26.63 -22.09 9.60
N ALA A 173 26.02 -21.73 8.47
CA ALA A 173 26.72 -21.68 7.18
C ALA A 173 27.86 -20.65 7.13
N SER A 174 27.74 -19.55 7.88
CA SER A 174 28.80 -18.52 7.95
C SER A 174 30.02 -19.00 8.74
N GLU A 175 29.82 -19.78 9.80
CA GLU A 175 30.89 -20.31 10.66
C GLU A 175 31.74 -21.38 9.95
N GLU A 176 31.10 -22.26 9.18
CA GLU A 176 31.79 -23.30 8.40
C GLU A 176 32.67 -22.72 7.28
N THR A 177 32.29 -21.57 6.73
CA THR A 177 33.06 -20.89 5.67
C THR A 177 34.31 -20.22 6.25
N SER A 178 34.25 -19.72 7.49
CA SER A 178 35.41 -19.12 8.18
C SER A 178 36.39 -20.14 8.76
N ALA A 179 35.97 -21.39 9.01
CA ALA A 179 36.83 -22.44 9.54
C ALA A 179 37.68 -23.16 8.47
N ASN A 180 37.34 -23.02 7.18
CA ASN A 180 37.96 -23.73 6.05
C ASN A 180 38.84 -22.82 5.14
N GLY A 181 39.12 -21.57 5.55
CA GLY A 181 39.97 -20.62 4.83
C GLY A 181 41.24 -20.29 5.60
#